data_AF-K9Z905-F1
#
_entry.id   AF-K9Z905-F1
#
_cell.length_a   1.000
_cell.length_b   1.000
_cell.length_c   1.000
_cell.angle_alpha   90.00
_cell.angle_beta   90.00
_cell.angle_gamma   90.00
#
_symmetry.space_group_name_H-M   'P 1'
#
loop_
_entity.id
_entity.type
_entity.pdbx_description
1 polymer ?
#
loop_
_entity_poly.entity_id
_entity_poly.type
_entity_poly.pdbx_seq_one_letter_code
_entity_poly.pdbx_strand_id
1 'polypeptide(L)'
;MFLVVDANILIGELLRKRGQEIILNPMLTLYVSERVFSEANYELDKRVNFMIQQKRLTQNEGKKRLGDAKLIVESLNMVIFSDYQHLENHAKNLIPRDLNDWETVAISILLDVDIWTKDSDFIGCGRATWTTDTLIYLINANLLTI
;
A
#
# COMPACT_ATOMS: atom_id res chain seq x y z
N MET A 1 3.21 11.27 8.91
CA MET A 1 2.62 10.02 9.42
C MET A 1 3.27 8.86 8.71
N PHE A 2 3.63 7.82 9.46
CA PHE A 2 4.34 6.66 8.94
C PHE A 2 3.36 5.49 8.87
N LEU A 3 3.31 4.80 7.72
CA LEU A 3 2.37 3.71 7.49
C LEU A 3 3.03 2.55 6.73
N VAL A 4 2.71 1.31 7.08
CA VAL A 4 2.89 0.17 6.16
C VAL A 4 1.67 0.04 5.28
N VAL A 5 1.87 -0.15 3.98
CA VAL A 5 0.77 -0.26 3.01
C VAL A 5 0.51 -1.72 2.66
N ASP A 6 -0.74 -2.13 2.80
CA ASP A 6 -1.25 -3.40 2.29
C ASP A 6 -1.21 -3.45 0.74
N ALA A 7 -0.87 -4.61 0.15
CA ALA A 7 -0.84 -4.83 -1.29
C ALA A 7 -2.16 -4.45 -1.98
N ASN A 8 -3.30 -4.84 -1.43
CA ASN A 8 -4.60 -4.61 -2.08
C ASN A 8 -4.91 -3.12 -2.22
N ILE A 9 -4.59 -2.34 -1.18
CA ILE A 9 -4.68 -0.89 -1.20
C ILE A 9 -3.71 -0.30 -2.21
N LEU A 10 -2.44 -0.68 -2.14
CA LEU A 10 -1.39 -0.13 -2.97
C LEU A 10 -1.75 -0.29 -4.47
N ILE A 11 -2.08 -1.50 -4.91
CA ILE A 11 -2.43 -1.78 -6.30
C ILE A 11 -3.75 -1.10 -6.69
N GLY A 12 -4.70 -0.99 -5.76
CA GLY A 12 -5.99 -0.36 -5.99
C GLY A 12 -5.88 1.14 -6.24
N GLU A 13 -4.98 1.81 -5.53
CA GLU A 13 -4.83 3.27 -5.54
C GLU A 13 -3.80 3.75 -6.58
N LEU A 14 -2.76 2.97 -6.89
CA LEU A 14 -1.71 3.35 -7.86
C LEU A 14 -2.21 3.62 -9.28
N LEU A 15 -3.33 3.05 -9.70
CA LEU A 15 -3.93 3.30 -11.03
C LEU A 15 -4.94 4.46 -11.04
N ARG A 16 -5.16 5.11 -9.90
CA ARG A 16 -6.12 6.20 -9.72
C ARG A 16 -5.37 7.48 -9.42
N LYS A 17 -5.77 8.59 -10.06
CA LYS A 17 -5.16 9.91 -9.80
C LYS A 17 -5.20 10.29 -8.31
N ARG A 18 -6.38 10.16 -7.68
CA ARG A 18 -6.56 10.40 -6.23
C ARG A 18 -5.63 9.53 -5.38
N GLY A 19 -5.47 8.26 -5.76
CA GLY A 19 -4.62 7.32 -5.02
C GLY A 19 -3.14 7.68 -5.12
N GLN A 20 -2.68 8.03 -6.31
CA GLN A 20 -1.32 8.54 -6.54
C GLN A 20 -1.04 9.82 -5.74
N GLU A 21 -1.99 10.77 -5.71
CA GLU A 21 -1.87 12.02 -4.93
C GLU A 21 -1.72 11.76 -3.42
N ILE A 22 -2.39 10.73 -2.89
CA ILE A 22 -2.25 10.33 -1.48
C ILE A 22 -0.91 9.65 -1.25
N ILE A 23 -0.53 8.69 -2.09
CA ILE A 23 0.73 7.94 -1.96
C ILE A 23 1.94 8.88 -1.99
N LEU A 24 1.90 9.89 -2.87
CA LEU A 24 2.95 10.89 -3.02
C LEU A 24 2.83 12.06 -2.04
N ASN A 25 1.84 12.06 -1.15
CA ASN A 25 1.64 13.17 -0.24
C ASN A 25 2.81 13.28 0.75
N PRO A 26 3.46 14.45 0.89
CA PRO A 26 4.63 14.60 1.75
C PRO A 26 4.32 14.44 3.25
N MET A 27 3.05 14.46 3.66
CA MET A 27 2.67 14.15 5.03
C MET A 27 2.73 12.65 5.33
N LEU A 28 2.86 11.78 4.32
CA LEU A 28 2.93 10.34 4.47
C LEU A 28 4.35 9.84 4.17
N THR A 29 4.83 8.93 5.02
CA THR A 29 6.00 8.11 4.75
C THR A 29 5.53 6.66 4.72
N LEU A 30 5.61 6.05 3.54
CA LEU A 30 4.99 4.77 3.27
C LEU A 30 6.04 3.67 3.15
N TYR A 31 5.79 2.56 3.83
CA TYR A 31 6.60 1.36 3.84
C TYR A 31 5.86 0.19 3.18
N VAL A 32 6.61 -0.68 2.52
CA VAL A 32 6.09 -1.92 1.90
C VAL A 32 7.08 -3.05 2.13
N SER A 33 6.59 -4.29 2.19
CA SER A 33 7.46 -5.46 2.14
C SER A 33 7.96 -5.70 0.71
N GLU A 34 9.06 -6.45 0.56
CA GLU A 34 9.53 -6.95 -0.74
C GLU A 34 8.44 -7.71 -1.50
N ARG A 35 7.60 -8.46 -0.78
CA ARG A 35 6.47 -9.21 -1.33
C ARG A 35 5.41 -8.26 -1.90
N VAL A 36 4.96 -7.28 -1.11
CA VAL A 36 3.98 -6.26 -1.55
C VAL A 36 4.51 -5.47 -2.74
N PHE A 37 5.80 -5.10 -2.74
CA PHE A 37 6.43 -4.42 -3.87
C PHE A 37 6.42 -5.27 -5.15
N SER A 38 6.80 -6.55 -5.03
CA SER A 38 6.85 -7.48 -6.16
C SER A 38 5.46 -7.77 -6.71
N GLU A 39 4.49 -8.00 -5.82
CA GLU A 39 3.09 -8.21 -6.16
C GLU A 39 2.50 -6.98 -6.84
N ALA A 40 2.80 -5.77 -6.35
CA ALA A 40 2.32 -4.55 -6.96
C ALA A 40 2.81 -4.38 -8.39
N ASN A 41 4.10 -4.60 -8.64
CA ASN A 41 4.64 -4.57 -9.99
C ASN A 41 3.94 -5.58 -10.92
N TYR A 42 3.74 -6.81 -10.46
CA TYR A 42 3.09 -7.85 -11.27
C TYR A 42 1.60 -7.56 -11.56
N GLU A 43 0.83 -7.19 -10.55
CA GLU A 43 -0.62 -6.99 -10.69
C GLU A 43 -0.97 -5.68 -11.42
N LEU A 44 -0.11 -4.66 -11.40
CA LEU A 44 -0.31 -3.44 -12.19
C LEU A 44 -0.30 -3.72 -13.70
N ASP A 45 0.68 -4.50 -14.19
CA ASP A 45 0.74 -4.91 -15.59
C ASP A 45 -0.56 -5.60 -16.03
N LYS A 46 -1.01 -6.57 -15.22
CA LYS A 46 -2.24 -7.33 -15.47
C LYS A 46 -3.48 -6.43 -15.49
N ARG A 47 -3.63 -5.53 -14.51
CA ARG A 47 -4.79 -4.62 -14.42
C ARG A 47 -4.84 -3.63 -15.58
N VAL A 48 -3.70 -3.07 -15.97
CA VAL A 48 -3.64 -2.15 -17.11
C VAL A 48 -3.96 -2.88 -18.42
N ASN A 49 -3.40 -4.07 -18.63
CA ASN A 49 -3.71 -4.90 -19.79
C ASN A 49 -5.21 -5.23 -19.87
N PHE A 50 -5.82 -5.59 -18.74
CA PHE A 50 -7.26 -5.81 -18.66
C PHE A 50 -8.06 -4.55 -19.00
N MET A 51 -7.67 -3.37 -18.49
CA MET A 51 -8.34 -2.10 -18.85
C MET A 51 -8.27 -1.79 -20.34
N ILE A 52 -7.15 -2.08 -21.01
CA ILE A 52 -6.99 -1.91 -22.45
C ILE A 52 -7.90 -2.89 -23.21
N GLN A 53 -7.94 -4.17 -22.82
CA GLN A 53 -8.82 -5.19 -23.43
C GLN A 53 -10.29 -4.80 -23.30
N GLN A 54 -10.68 -4.20 -22.16
CA GLN A 54 -12.02 -3.69 -21.90
C GLN A 54 -12.31 -2.34 -22.59
N LYS A 55 -11.40 -1.83 -23.43
CA LYS A 55 -11.49 -0.53 -24.13
C LYS A 55 -11.72 0.67 -23.19
N ARG A 56 -11.33 0.53 -21.91
CA ARG A 56 -11.36 1.63 -20.92
C ARG A 56 -10.15 2.55 -21.05
N LEU A 57 -9.09 2.06 -21.69
CA LEU A 57 -7.88 2.80 -22.01
C LEU A 57 -7.42 2.45 -23.42
N THR A 58 -6.84 3.42 -24.12
CA THR A 58 -6.01 3.15 -25.29
C THR A 58 -4.68 2.53 -24.88
N GLN A 59 -3.97 1.93 -25.83
CA GLN A 59 -2.63 1.38 -25.60
C GLN A 59 -1.65 2.42 -25.05
N ASN A 60 -1.69 3.65 -25.58
CA ASN A 60 -0.80 4.73 -25.13
C ASN A 60 -1.15 5.22 -23.72
N GLU A 61 -2.43 5.37 -23.41
CA GLU A 61 -2.87 5.74 -22.06
C GLU A 61 -2.51 4.66 -21.04
N GLY A 62 -2.68 3.38 -21.40
CA GLY A 62 -2.29 2.26 -20.56
C GLY A 62 -0.79 2.23 -20.27
N LYS A 63 0.05 2.34 -21.30
CA LYS A 63 1.52 2.42 -21.13
C LYS A 63 1.94 3.58 -20.23
N LYS A 64 1.39 4.77 -20.45
CA LYS A 64 1.68 5.94 -19.64
C LYS A 64 1.29 5.70 -18.18
N ARG A 65 0.04 5.26 -17.94
CA ARG A 65 -0.47 5.02 -16.58
C ARG A 65 0.31 3.94 -15.83
N LEU A 66 0.74 2.89 -16.53
CA LEU A 66 1.59 1.85 -15.96
C LEU A 66 2.97 2.40 -15.60
N GLY A 67 3.59 3.18 -16.48
CA GLY A 67 4.88 3.82 -16.23
C GLY A 67 4.83 4.74 -15.01
N ASP A 68 3.81 5.60 -14.95
CA ASP A 68 3.59 6.51 -13.81
C ASP A 68 3.41 5.71 -12.50
N ALA A 69 2.61 4.64 -12.52
CA ALA A 69 2.40 3.80 -11.34
C ALA A 69 3.68 3.08 -10.89
N LYS A 70 4.51 2.57 -11.81
CA LYS A 70 5.77 1.89 -11.47
C LYS A 70 6.80 2.84 -10.86
N LEU A 71 6.92 4.05 -11.38
CA LEU A 71 7.78 5.08 -10.79
C LEU A 71 7.37 5.41 -9.34
N ILE A 72 6.07 5.39 -9.04
CA ILE A 72 5.57 5.60 -7.68
C ILE A 72 5.90 4.40 -6.79
N VAL A 73 5.74 3.16 -7.28
CA VAL A 73 6.13 1.96 -6.52
C VAL A 73 7.63 1.98 -6.18
N GLU A 74 8.46 2.38 -7.14
CA GLU A 74 9.92 2.52 -6.98
C GLU A 74 10.33 3.60 -5.98
N SER A 75 9.47 4.59 -5.69
CA SER A 75 9.76 5.64 -4.71
C SER A 75 9.36 5.29 -3.28
N LEU A 76 8.69 4.15 -3.05
CA LEU A 76 8.29 3.70 -1.72
C LEU A 76 9.46 3.15 -0.90
N ASN A 77 9.34 3.22 0.43
CA ASN A 77 10.35 2.67 1.33
C ASN A 77 10.15 1.16 1.46
N MET A 78 10.90 0.38 0.68
CA MET A 78 10.90 -1.07 0.80
C MET A 78 11.67 -1.50 2.05
N VAL A 79 11.07 -2.38 2.85
CA VAL A 79 11.74 -3.04 3.98
C VAL A 79 12.12 -4.45 3.56
N ILE A 80 13.40 -4.78 3.71
CA ILE A 80 13.96 -6.06 3.26
C ILE A 80 13.62 -7.18 4.25
N PHE A 81 13.41 -8.39 3.74
CA PHE A 81 12.96 -9.56 4.50
C PHE A 81 13.86 -9.88 5.69
N SER A 82 15.17 -9.69 5.56
CA SER A 82 16.12 -9.94 6.65
C SER A 82 15.82 -9.14 7.90
N ASP A 83 15.23 -7.96 7.76
CA ASP A 83 15.02 -7.02 8.85
C ASP A 83 13.83 -7.41 9.72
N TYR A 84 12.82 -8.09 9.16
CA TYR A 84 11.58 -8.41 9.88
C TYR A 84 11.24 -9.90 9.96
N GLN A 85 11.95 -10.79 9.24
CA GLN A 85 11.67 -12.24 9.25
C GLN A 85 11.63 -12.85 10.66
N HIS A 86 12.43 -12.33 11.59
CA HIS A 86 12.48 -12.82 12.96
C HIS A 86 11.18 -12.55 13.75
N LEU A 87 10.31 -11.68 13.24
CA LEU A 87 9.01 -11.34 13.82
C LEU A 87 7.86 -12.19 13.28
N GLU A 88 8.10 -13.08 12.31
CA GLU A 88 7.04 -13.83 11.61
C GLU A 88 6.04 -14.49 12.56
N ASN A 89 6.53 -15.27 13.53
CA ASN A 89 5.66 -15.96 14.50
C ASN A 89 4.86 -14.98 15.36
N HIS A 90 5.48 -13.87 15.75
CA HIS A 90 4.80 -12.85 16.56
C HIS A 90 3.71 -12.15 15.74
N ALA A 91 4.01 -11.75 14.50
CA ALA A 91 3.07 -11.12 13.59
C ALA A 91 1.89 -12.04 13.26
N LYS A 92 2.15 -13.32 12.96
CA LYS A 92 1.11 -14.32 12.71
C LYS A 92 0.16 -14.51 13.90
N ASN A 93 0.68 -14.49 15.13
CA ASN A 93 -0.16 -14.58 16.33
C ASN A 93 -1.06 -13.37 16.55
N LEU A 94 -0.76 -12.23 15.91
CA LEU A 94 -1.58 -11.02 15.98
C LEU A 94 -2.59 -10.96 14.84
N ILE A 95 -2.40 -11.70 13.74
CA ILE A 95 -3.36 -11.69 12.63
C ILE A 95 -4.53 -12.63 12.95
N PRO A 96 -5.77 -12.11 13.05
CA PRO A 96 -6.93 -12.92 13.37
C PRO A 96 -7.41 -13.83 12.23
N ARG A 97 -6.98 -13.60 10.97
CA ARG A 97 -7.58 -14.22 9.79
C ARG A 97 -6.56 -14.74 8.77
N ASP A 98 -6.03 -13.90 7.86
CA ASP A 98 -5.07 -14.35 6.85
C ASP A 98 -3.63 -14.27 7.34
N LEU A 99 -3.11 -15.40 7.82
CA LEU A 99 -1.72 -15.52 8.27
C LEU A 99 -0.68 -15.25 7.16
N ASN A 100 -1.08 -15.17 5.89
CA ASN A 100 -0.18 -14.84 4.79
C ASN A 100 0.11 -13.35 4.65
N ASP A 101 -0.57 -12.48 5.41
CA ASP A 101 -0.34 -11.04 5.44
C ASP A 101 0.60 -10.60 6.59
N TRP A 102 1.29 -11.57 7.19
CA TRP A 102 2.16 -11.36 8.34
C TRP A 102 3.28 -10.37 8.09
N GLU A 103 3.77 -10.23 6.85
CA GLU A 103 4.84 -9.28 6.52
C GLU A 103 4.43 -7.84 6.82
N THR A 104 3.18 -7.47 6.51
CA THR A 104 2.64 -6.12 6.79
C THR A 104 2.61 -5.84 8.29
N VAL A 105 2.14 -6.80 9.08
CA VAL A 105 2.10 -6.69 10.54
C VAL A 105 3.52 -6.71 11.14
N ALA A 106 4.42 -7.54 10.62
CA ALA A 106 5.81 -7.62 11.08
C ALA A 106 6.55 -6.30 10.87
N ILE A 107 6.40 -5.65 9.71
CA ILE A 107 7.00 -4.34 9.45
C ILE A 107 6.39 -3.26 10.36
N SER A 108 5.07 -3.30 10.55
CA SER A 108 4.38 -2.40 11.47
C SER A 108 4.90 -2.53 12.90
N ILE A 109 5.25 -3.76 13.32
CA ILE A 109 5.90 -4.01 14.61
C ILE A 109 7.34 -3.50 14.64
N LEU A 110 8.14 -3.85 13.63
CA LEU A 110 9.55 -3.49 13.54
C LEU A 110 9.76 -1.98 13.63
N LEU A 111 8.93 -1.21 12.91
CA LEU A 111 9.09 0.23 12.77
C LEU A 111 8.20 1.04 13.73
N ASP A 112 7.34 0.38 14.49
CA ASP A 112 6.31 1.01 15.33
C ASP A 112 5.41 2.00 14.56
N VAL A 113 4.87 1.55 13.43
CA VAL A 113 4.03 2.35 12.53
C VAL A 113 2.66 1.73 12.33
N ASP A 114 1.68 2.52 11.89
CA ASP A 114 0.32 2.04 11.63
C ASP A 114 0.17 1.40 10.25
N ILE A 115 -1.01 0.82 9.96
CA ILE A 115 -1.28 0.08 8.71
C ILE A 115 -2.29 0.84 7.85
N TRP A 116 -1.97 1.10 6.58
CA TRP A 116 -2.93 1.53 5.58
C TRP A 116 -3.57 0.31 4.92
N THR A 117 -4.82 0.05 5.25
CA THR A 117 -5.60 -1.07 4.72
C THR A 117 -7.09 -0.76 4.71
N LYS A 118 -7.85 -1.51 3.90
CA LYS A 118 -9.31 -1.65 4.04
C LYS A 118 -9.70 -3.08 4.43
N ASP A 119 -8.73 -3.97 4.52
CA ASP A 119 -8.97 -5.34 4.89
C ASP A 119 -9.28 -5.44 6.38
N SER A 120 -10.40 -6.09 6.68
CA SER A 120 -10.81 -6.39 8.05
C SER A 120 -9.89 -7.39 8.73
N ASP A 121 -9.01 -8.05 7.97
CA ASP A 121 -8.08 -9.05 8.46
C ASP A 121 -6.98 -8.46 9.34
N PHE A 122 -6.72 -7.15 9.25
CA PHE A 122 -5.83 -6.42 10.16
C PHE A 122 -6.56 -5.86 11.40
N ILE A 123 -7.89 -5.94 11.49
CA ILE A 123 -8.62 -5.42 12.64
C ILE A 123 -8.35 -6.31 13.86
N GLY A 124 -7.78 -5.71 14.91
CA GLY A 124 -7.44 -6.43 16.13
C GLY A 124 -6.01 -6.95 16.19
N CYS A 125 -5.16 -6.64 15.20
CA CYS A 125 -3.74 -7.03 15.23
C CYS A 125 -2.85 -6.19 16.17
N GLY A 126 -3.44 -5.32 16.98
CA GLY A 126 -2.71 -4.44 17.90
C GLY A 126 -2.08 -3.20 17.26
N ARG A 127 -2.41 -2.90 15.99
CA ARG A 127 -1.94 -1.73 15.23
C ARG A 127 -3.13 -0.92 14.73
N ALA A 128 -3.01 0.41 14.66
CA ALA A 128 -4.11 1.21 14.12
C ALA A 128 -4.21 0.99 12.61
N THR A 129 -5.44 0.90 12.12
CA THR A 129 -5.73 0.72 10.69
C THR A 129 -6.34 2.00 10.12
N TRP A 130 -5.79 2.45 9.00
CA TRP A 130 -6.19 3.66 8.31
C TRP A 130 -6.78 3.30 6.96
N THR A 131 -7.99 3.76 6.67
CA THR A 131 -8.58 3.63 5.35
C THR A 131 -8.18 4.80 4.45
N THR A 132 -8.23 4.62 3.13
CA THR A 132 -7.99 5.70 2.17
C THR A 132 -8.86 6.93 2.44
N ASP A 133 -10.14 6.74 2.80
CA ASP A 133 -11.05 7.85 3.06
C ASP A 133 -10.71 8.58 4.38
N THR A 134 -10.26 7.85 5.40
CA THR A 134 -9.75 8.46 6.65
C THR A 134 -8.48 9.28 6.39
N LEU A 135 -7.56 8.78 5.57
CA LEU A 135 -6.34 9.50 5.20
C LEU A 135 -6.64 10.78 4.43
N ILE A 136 -7.58 10.73 3.49
CA ILE A 136 -8.02 11.92 2.74
C ILE A 136 -8.58 12.98 3.68
N TYR A 137 -9.44 12.57 4.62
CA TYR A 137 -9.99 13.49 5.59
C TYR A 137 -8.88 14.16 6.40
N LEU A 138 -7.91 13.40 6.90
CA LEU A 138 -6.78 13.91 7.68
C LEU A 138 -5.91 14.89 6.87
N ILE A 139 -5.57 14.53 5.63
CA ILE A 139 -4.76 15.37 4.74
C ILE A 139 -5.49 16.69 4.46
N ASN A 140 -6.78 16.63 4.14
CA ASN A 140 -7.57 17.81 3.84
C ASN A 140 -7.81 18.69 5.07
N ALA A 141 -8.02 18.09 6.24
CA ALA A 141 -8.18 18.84 7.49
C ALA A 141 -6.92 19.64 7.82
N ASN A 142 -5.73 19.06 7.61
CA ASN A 142 -4.45 19.73 7.85
C ASN A 142 -4.21 20.90 6.88
N LEU A 143 -4.70 20.82 5.64
CA LEU A 143 -4.64 21.93 4.66
C LEU A 143 -5.51 23.13 5.05
N LEU A 144 -6.52 22.95 5.91
CA LEU A 144 -7.41 24.02 6.37
C LEU A 144 -6.89 24.73 7.63
N THR A 145 -5.82 24.23 8.24
CA THR A 145 -5.21 24.77 9.47
C THR A 145 -3.89 25.51 9.23
N ILE A 146 -3.44 25.64 7.98
CA ILE A 146 -2.26 26.41 7.55
C ILE A 146 -2.74 27.62 6.75
#